data_AF-A0A0N4UK13-F1
#
_entry.id   AF-A0A0N4UK13-F1
#
_cell.length_a   1.000
_cell.length_b   1.000
_cell.length_c   1.000
_cell.angle_alpha   90.00
_cell.angle_beta   90.00
_cell.angle_gamma   90.00
#
_symmetry.space_group_name_H-M   'P 1'
#
loop_
_entity.id
_entity.type
_entity.pdbx_description
1 polymer ?
#
loop_
_entity_poly.entity_id
_entity_poly.type
_entity_poly.pdbx_seq_one_letter_code
_entity_poly.pdbx_strand_id
1 'polypeptide(L)'
;MSADGLENGSSNVDLHVLDAKRSRHDSLDVISCEENNTNKDSVSAVLYRCMLIKILYESNSLLEYVTLQSAVLSIDSKASAKSIKYMTVYCSLVKACPAVSAVDYIYKSLRYRELIKRIFGNDQMLLFEGLLESAALDIFEETNDNTELFWSLKTGESLLLYFIKLVSRIWKENDNQFLLDYERTSLPIIKTCVLTQFTLVLRGIYERLPANEIGLVFLRLIGTFSVSDTFLTEFLEHISDSNEIIAEIFKKALQNTRSLMLTQKFWKCHSANEIPVSYYILKRLLSIKLSSGKRPIADLLVTTMIDEFLPSCRTTFCGREFSRLSYLGPFFEYNTAPCSPCRIDHFDIFIPYFSCDTLPSRRERELLYLPYREKLIIVGKELQQIMHVLLVNAASRTKTVDFIARILKENSNRRQMHREAQKSASDGFMLNFLNVMYGLSEKITLDKVNPLYIFHPNCKVDLRNETRMQFSEEELNQFASSLGKLLSFPFFFFL
;
A
#
# COMPACT_ATOMS: atom_id res chain seq x y z
N MET A 1 -64.78 -17.67 -20.97
CA MET A 1 -64.95 -17.45 -22.42
C MET A 1 -63.56 -17.53 -23.03
N SER A 2 -63.13 -18.49 -23.83
CA SER A 2 -63.58 -19.80 -24.34
C SER A 2 -62.27 -20.42 -24.89
N ALA A 3 -61.97 -21.69 -24.61
CA ALA A 3 -61.91 -22.79 -25.59
C ALA A 3 -60.85 -22.60 -26.70
N ASP A 4 -60.05 -23.56 -27.17
CA ASP A 4 -59.82 -24.99 -26.93
C ASP A 4 -58.72 -25.37 -27.96
N GLY A 5 -58.04 -26.51 -27.80
CA GLY A 5 -57.40 -27.17 -28.95
C GLY A 5 -56.13 -27.97 -28.67
N LEU A 6 -56.28 -29.10 -27.97
CA LEU A 6 -55.34 -30.23 -27.91
C LEU A 6 -55.39 -31.07 -29.19
N GLU A 7 -54.28 -31.75 -29.54
CA GLU A 7 -54.15 -33.19 -29.91
C GLU A 7 -52.76 -33.43 -30.54
N ASN A 8 -51.82 -34.09 -29.84
CA ASN A 8 -51.59 -35.54 -29.68
C ASN A 8 -50.86 -36.22 -30.85
N GLY A 9 -49.71 -36.84 -30.54
CA GLY A 9 -48.96 -37.70 -31.47
C GLY A 9 -47.67 -38.24 -30.84
N SER A 10 -47.80 -39.37 -30.14
CA SER A 10 -46.80 -40.13 -29.39
C SER A 10 -45.73 -40.84 -30.23
N SER A 11 -44.51 -40.97 -29.70
CA SER A 11 -43.79 -42.26 -29.61
C SER A 11 -42.57 -42.19 -28.68
N ASN A 12 -42.51 -43.17 -27.76
CA ASN A 12 -41.48 -43.46 -26.74
C ASN A 12 -40.09 -43.72 -27.32
N VAL A 13 -39.02 -43.31 -26.59
CA VAL A 13 -37.87 -44.15 -26.21
C VAL A 13 -37.19 -43.56 -24.95
N ASP A 14 -37.33 -44.29 -23.84
CA ASP A 14 -36.41 -44.61 -22.74
C ASP A 14 -35.64 -43.58 -21.86
N LEU A 15 -35.83 -43.82 -20.54
CA LEU A 15 -34.84 -43.78 -19.45
C LEU A 15 -34.30 -42.41 -19.00
N HIS A 16 -35.13 -41.66 -18.27
CA HIS A 16 -34.65 -40.73 -17.24
C HIS A 16 -35.08 -41.20 -15.84
N VAL A 17 -34.05 -41.35 -15.02
CA VAL A 17 -34.02 -41.65 -13.58
C VAL A 17 -35.04 -40.83 -12.79
N LEU A 18 -36.09 -41.53 -12.35
CA LEU A 18 -36.57 -41.72 -10.97
C LEU A 18 -36.60 -40.50 -10.03
N ASP A 19 -37.82 -40.01 -9.81
CA ASP A 19 -38.49 -39.99 -8.49
C ASP A 19 -37.69 -39.56 -7.25
N ALA A 20 -37.72 -38.25 -6.95
CA ALA A 20 -37.63 -37.73 -5.58
C ALA A 20 -38.19 -36.30 -5.50
N LYS A 21 -39.49 -36.12 -5.79
CA LYS A 21 -40.31 -34.99 -5.31
C LYS A 21 -41.44 -35.59 -4.47
N ARG A 22 -41.58 -35.11 -3.23
CA ARG A 22 -42.63 -35.41 -2.22
C ARG A 22 -42.28 -36.49 -1.20
N SER A 23 -41.63 -36.07 -0.12
CA SER A 23 -41.84 -36.55 1.26
C SER A 23 -40.80 -35.86 2.15
N ARG A 24 -41.16 -35.52 3.39
CA ARG A 24 -40.40 -34.71 4.38
C ARG A 24 -40.67 -33.19 4.36
N HIS A 25 -41.96 -32.84 4.37
CA HIS A 25 -42.44 -32.02 5.49
C HIS A 25 -42.61 -33.01 6.65
N ASP A 26 -41.82 -32.83 7.72
CA ASP A 26 -42.09 -33.23 9.10
C ASP A 26 -40.75 -33.25 9.87
N SER A 27 -40.76 -32.71 11.09
CA SER A 27 -39.69 -32.69 12.11
C SER A 27 -38.50 -31.72 11.92
N LEU A 28 -38.73 -30.43 12.18
CA LEU A 28 -37.80 -29.66 13.01
C LEU A 28 -38.63 -29.02 14.12
N ASP A 29 -38.86 -29.83 15.16
CA ASP A 29 -39.50 -29.39 16.38
C ASP A 29 -38.68 -28.31 17.06
N VAL A 30 -39.44 -27.29 17.46
CA VAL A 30 -39.22 -26.34 18.53
C VAL A 30 -38.29 -26.86 19.63
N ILE A 31 -37.15 -26.20 19.83
CA ILE A 31 -36.57 -26.03 21.16
C ILE A 31 -36.48 -24.52 21.41
N SER A 32 -37.52 -23.98 22.03
CA SER A 32 -37.44 -22.79 22.85
C SER A 32 -36.58 -23.12 24.07
N CYS A 33 -35.41 -22.50 24.20
CA CYS A 33 -34.74 -22.38 25.49
C CYS A 33 -34.65 -20.90 25.83
N GLU A 34 -35.29 -20.60 26.95
CA GLU A 34 -35.54 -19.31 27.54
C GLU A 34 -34.25 -18.58 27.93
N GLU A 35 -34.41 -17.26 27.96
CA GLU A 35 -33.51 -16.24 28.47
C GLU A 35 -32.83 -16.67 29.78
N ASN A 36 -31.49 -16.67 29.84
CA ASN A 36 -30.68 -16.36 31.03
C ASN A 36 -29.16 -16.55 30.79
N ASN A 37 -28.49 -15.53 30.26
CA ASN A 37 -27.22 -14.94 30.78
C ASN A 37 -26.49 -14.12 29.69
N THR A 38 -26.69 -12.81 29.77
CA THR A 38 -26.21 -11.78 28.86
C THR A 38 -24.67 -11.61 28.87
N ASN A 39 -24.00 -12.16 27.85
CA ASN A 39 -22.88 -11.54 27.07
C ASN A 39 -22.11 -12.54 26.19
N LYS A 40 -22.34 -13.86 26.34
CA LYS A 40 -21.67 -14.90 25.53
C LYS A 40 -22.47 -15.37 24.31
N ASP A 41 -23.77 -15.06 24.25
CA ASP A 41 -24.67 -15.54 23.19
C ASP A 41 -24.47 -14.84 21.83
N SER A 42 -23.86 -13.65 21.79
CA SER A 42 -23.63 -12.94 20.53
C SER A 42 -22.58 -13.62 19.65
N VAL A 43 -21.54 -14.22 20.24
CA VAL A 43 -20.47 -14.93 19.52
C VAL A 43 -20.98 -16.29 19.01
N SER A 44 -21.75 -17.00 19.83
CA SER A 44 -22.42 -18.25 19.44
C SER A 44 -23.39 -18.03 18.26
N ALA A 45 -24.18 -16.96 18.30
CA ALA A 45 -25.09 -16.63 17.20
C ALA A 45 -24.36 -16.27 15.89
N VAL A 46 -23.20 -15.63 15.97
CA VAL A 46 -22.37 -15.32 14.78
C VAL A 46 -21.74 -16.59 14.21
N LEU A 47 -21.18 -17.46 15.04
CA LEU A 47 -20.67 -18.78 14.64
C LEU A 47 -21.76 -19.64 14.01
N TYR A 48 -22.95 -19.69 14.62
CA TYR A 48 -24.10 -20.42 14.10
C TYR A 48 -24.56 -19.86 12.74
N ARG A 49 -24.53 -18.53 12.55
CA ARG A 49 -24.81 -17.88 11.25
C ARG A 49 -23.75 -18.20 10.19
N CYS A 50 -22.48 -18.24 10.56
CA CYS A 50 -21.39 -18.68 9.67
C CYS A 50 -21.56 -20.15 9.25
N MET A 51 -21.99 -21.02 10.18
CA MET A 51 -22.31 -22.42 9.87
C MET A 51 -23.52 -22.53 8.94
N LEU A 52 -24.60 -21.77 9.17
CA LEU A 52 -25.77 -21.72 8.27
C LEU A 52 -25.34 -21.31 6.85
N ILE A 53 -24.54 -20.24 6.72
CA ILE A 53 -24.10 -19.74 5.40
C ILE A 53 -23.20 -20.77 4.70
N LYS A 54 -22.37 -21.51 5.45
CA LYS A 54 -21.56 -22.61 4.92
C LYS A 54 -22.42 -23.77 4.40
N ILE A 55 -23.41 -24.21 5.18
CA ILE A 55 -24.37 -25.25 4.79
C ILE A 55 -25.17 -24.83 3.55
N LEU A 56 -25.56 -23.57 3.47
CA LEU A 56 -26.36 -23.03 2.35
C LEU A 56 -25.51 -22.71 1.11
N TYR A 57 -24.20 -22.50 1.24
CA TYR A 57 -23.30 -22.39 0.09
C TYR A 57 -23.05 -23.78 -0.56
N GLU A 58 -23.06 -24.84 0.26
CA GLU A 58 -22.92 -26.22 -0.21
C GLU A 58 -24.17 -26.75 -0.95
N SER A 59 -25.34 -26.09 -0.84
CA SER A 59 -26.59 -26.52 -1.49
C SER A 59 -26.74 -26.10 -2.96
N ASN A 60 -25.75 -25.41 -3.55
CA ASN A 60 -25.62 -25.13 -4.99
C ASN A 60 -26.83 -24.44 -5.67
N SER A 61 -27.70 -23.78 -4.91
CA SER A 61 -28.86 -23.04 -5.42
C SER A 61 -28.57 -21.53 -5.48
N LEU A 62 -28.17 -21.05 -6.66
CA LEU A 62 -27.94 -19.62 -6.95
C LEU A 62 -29.18 -18.74 -6.69
N LEU A 63 -30.38 -19.33 -6.76
CA LEU A 63 -31.66 -18.64 -6.58
C LEU A 63 -31.98 -18.37 -5.09
N GLU A 64 -31.48 -19.20 -4.18
CA GLU A 64 -31.65 -19.01 -2.73
C GLU A 64 -30.73 -17.92 -2.18
N TYR A 65 -29.53 -17.73 -2.76
CA TYR A 65 -28.56 -16.71 -2.34
C TYR A 65 -29.08 -15.26 -2.49
N VAL A 66 -29.74 -14.92 -3.60
CA VAL A 66 -30.27 -13.57 -3.85
C VAL A 66 -31.49 -13.27 -2.94
N THR A 67 -32.31 -14.28 -2.70
CA THR A 67 -33.48 -14.20 -1.82
C THR A 67 -33.05 -14.07 -0.34
N LEU A 68 -31.93 -14.69 0.04
CA LEU A 68 -31.36 -14.55 1.38
C LEU A 68 -30.53 -13.28 1.56
N GLN A 69 -29.87 -12.74 0.54
CA GLN A 69 -29.22 -11.43 0.63
C GLN A 69 -30.25 -10.33 0.95
N SER A 70 -31.44 -10.42 0.37
CA SER A 70 -32.56 -9.52 0.69
C SER A 70 -33.20 -9.83 2.05
N ALA A 71 -33.25 -11.10 2.48
CA ALA A 71 -33.75 -11.47 3.82
C ALA A 71 -32.78 -11.09 4.97
N VAL A 72 -31.46 -11.22 4.76
CA VAL A 72 -30.42 -10.80 5.71
C VAL A 72 -30.36 -9.27 5.84
N LEU A 73 -30.76 -8.55 4.79
CA LEU A 73 -30.93 -7.09 4.83
C LEU A 73 -32.26 -6.65 5.45
N SER A 74 -33.27 -7.53 5.55
CA SER A 74 -34.59 -7.21 6.13
C SER A 74 -34.77 -7.71 7.57
N ILE A 75 -33.93 -8.63 8.04
CA ILE A 75 -34.01 -9.20 9.40
C ILE A 75 -33.01 -8.49 10.31
N ASP A 76 -33.56 -7.56 11.09
CA ASP A 76 -33.00 -6.90 12.27
C ASP A 76 -32.12 -5.65 12.04
N SER A 77 -32.73 -4.50 12.37
CA SER A 77 -32.13 -3.17 12.50
C SER A 77 -30.91 -3.06 13.43
N LYS A 78 -30.53 -4.15 14.09
CA LYS A 78 -29.38 -4.24 15.02
C LYS A 78 -28.14 -4.89 14.43
N ALA A 79 -28.16 -5.37 13.18
CA ALA A 79 -26.93 -5.80 12.52
C ALA A 79 -25.98 -4.60 12.39
N SER A 80 -24.88 -4.61 13.16
CA SER A 80 -23.93 -3.50 13.12
C SER A 80 -23.41 -3.34 11.69
N ALA A 81 -23.29 -2.11 11.21
CA ALA A 81 -22.67 -1.83 9.91
C ALA A 81 -21.29 -2.51 9.76
N LYS A 82 -20.62 -2.83 10.89
CA LYS A 82 -19.37 -3.59 10.95
C LYS A 82 -19.53 -5.04 10.44
N SER A 83 -20.58 -5.74 10.86
CA SER A 83 -20.81 -7.14 10.46
C SER A 83 -21.14 -7.25 8.97
N ILE A 84 -21.90 -6.28 8.44
CA ILE A 84 -22.19 -6.18 7.01
C ILE A 84 -20.90 -5.88 6.22
N LYS A 85 -20.06 -4.94 6.70
CA LYS A 85 -18.76 -4.65 6.07
C LYS A 85 -17.85 -5.88 6.08
N TYR A 86 -17.79 -6.62 7.19
CA TYR A 86 -17.01 -7.85 7.28
C TYR A 86 -17.47 -8.90 6.29
N MET A 87 -18.77 -9.21 6.24
CA MET A 87 -19.33 -10.18 5.29
C MET A 87 -19.11 -9.75 3.85
N THR A 88 -19.23 -8.46 3.54
CA THR A 88 -18.96 -7.95 2.18
C THR A 88 -17.49 -8.19 1.80
N VAL A 89 -16.57 -7.90 2.72
CA VAL A 89 -15.13 -8.10 2.54
C VAL A 89 -14.77 -9.58 2.43
N TYR A 90 -15.25 -10.40 3.35
CA TYR A 90 -15.00 -11.82 3.38
C TYR A 90 -15.58 -12.48 2.12
N CYS A 91 -16.83 -12.17 1.75
CA CYS A 91 -17.40 -12.63 0.50
C CYS A 91 -16.65 -12.10 -0.73
N SER A 92 -16.08 -10.90 -0.71
CA SER A 92 -15.26 -10.41 -1.85
C SER A 92 -13.94 -11.18 -1.98
N LEU A 93 -13.29 -11.51 -0.86
CA LEU A 93 -12.06 -12.29 -0.81
C LEU A 93 -12.31 -13.78 -1.08
N VAL A 94 -13.44 -14.32 -0.62
CA VAL A 94 -13.87 -15.71 -0.84
C VAL A 94 -14.47 -15.92 -2.22
N LYS A 95 -15.14 -14.93 -2.82
CA LYS A 95 -15.52 -14.99 -4.25
C LYS A 95 -14.30 -15.09 -5.16
N ALA A 96 -13.16 -14.54 -4.73
CA ALA A 96 -11.87 -14.71 -5.41
C ALA A 96 -11.18 -16.04 -5.08
N CYS A 97 -11.68 -16.82 -4.12
CA CYS A 97 -11.05 -18.03 -3.64
C CYS A 97 -12.07 -19.19 -3.54
N PRO A 98 -12.17 -20.06 -4.57
CA PRO A 98 -12.99 -21.28 -4.50
C PRO A 98 -12.49 -22.32 -3.46
N ALA A 99 -11.62 -21.90 -2.55
CA ALA A 99 -10.81 -22.76 -1.70
C ALA A 99 -11.43 -23.11 -0.35
N VAL A 100 -12.54 -22.50 0.09
CA VAL A 100 -13.07 -22.77 1.45
C VAL A 100 -13.40 -24.27 1.65
N SER A 101 -14.00 -24.91 0.63
CA SER A 101 -14.24 -26.36 0.65
C SER A 101 -12.94 -27.17 0.54
N ALA A 102 -11.99 -26.69 -0.26
CA ALA A 102 -10.69 -27.33 -0.43
C ALA A 102 -9.86 -27.30 0.86
N VAL A 103 -9.94 -26.22 1.65
CA VAL A 103 -9.14 -26.06 2.87
C VAL A 103 -9.74 -26.89 4.01
N ASP A 104 -11.07 -26.96 4.13
CA ASP A 104 -11.72 -27.88 5.08
C ASP A 104 -11.39 -29.35 4.73
N TYR A 105 -11.36 -29.69 3.43
CA TYR A 105 -10.90 -30.99 2.97
C TYR A 105 -9.42 -31.25 3.28
N ILE A 106 -8.53 -30.28 3.02
CA ILE A 106 -7.10 -30.38 3.35
C ILE A 106 -6.93 -30.58 4.85
N TYR A 107 -7.68 -29.85 5.67
CA TYR A 107 -7.58 -29.95 7.12
C TYR A 107 -8.02 -31.31 7.66
N LYS A 108 -9.20 -31.79 7.26
CA LYS A 108 -9.79 -33.05 7.72
C LYS A 108 -9.10 -34.28 7.15
N SER A 109 -8.42 -34.15 6.02
CA SER A 109 -7.75 -35.26 5.37
C SER A 109 -6.45 -35.63 6.07
N LEU A 110 -6.41 -36.86 6.61
CA LEU A 110 -5.21 -37.47 7.19
C LEU A 110 -3.99 -37.40 6.27
N ARG A 111 -4.20 -37.32 4.94
CA ARG A 111 -3.13 -37.26 3.94
C ARG A 111 -2.30 -35.98 4.02
N TYR A 112 -2.88 -34.87 4.50
CA TYR A 112 -2.21 -33.58 4.61
C TYR A 112 -1.69 -33.28 6.02
N ARG A 113 -1.96 -34.16 7.00
CA ARG A 113 -1.62 -33.91 8.40
C ARG A 113 -0.13 -33.66 8.59
N GLU A 114 0.73 -34.42 7.92
CA GLU A 114 2.18 -34.22 7.98
C GLU A 114 2.61 -32.92 7.30
N LEU A 115 2.02 -32.55 6.16
CA LEU A 115 2.26 -31.25 5.52
C LEU A 115 1.89 -30.09 6.44
N ILE A 116 0.70 -30.15 7.06
CA ILE A 116 0.22 -29.12 7.98
C ILE A 116 1.16 -29.02 9.19
N LYS A 117 1.60 -30.15 9.77
CA LYS A 117 2.60 -30.14 10.85
C LYS A 117 3.93 -29.52 10.42
N ARG A 118 4.42 -29.79 9.20
CA ARG A 118 5.65 -29.18 8.67
C ARG A 118 5.52 -27.66 8.51
N ILE A 119 4.36 -27.17 8.07
CA ILE A 119 4.12 -25.74 7.85
C ILE A 119 3.81 -25.00 9.16
N PHE A 120 2.88 -25.47 9.97
CA PHE A 120 2.39 -24.79 11.16
C PHE A 120 3.24 -25.11 12.39
N GLY A 121 3.79 -26.32 12.48
CA GLY A 121 4.50 -26.84 13.65
C GLY A 121 3.65 -27.87 14.40
N ASN A 122 4.30 -28.72 15.19
CA ASN A 122 3.68 -29.89 15.83
C ASN A 122 2.51 -29.54 16.78
N ASP A 123 2.54 -28.36 17.40
CA ASP A 123 1.56 -27.94 18.43
C ASP A 123 0.59 -26.85 17.94
N GLN A 124 0.54 -26.58 16.63
CA GLN A 124 -0.19 -25.43 16.07
C GLN A 124 -1.30 -25.80 15.08
N MET A 125 -1.82 -27.03 15.15
CA MET A 125 -2.98 -27.41 14.32
C MET A 125 -4.23 -26.58 14.65
N LEU A 126 -4.44 -26.24 15.92
CA LEU A 126 -5.51 -25.34 16.36
C LEU A 126 -5.42 -23.98 15.68
N LEU A 127 -4.22 -23.44 15.48
CA LEU A 127 -4.06 -22.16 14.78
C LEU A 127 -4.51 -22.26 13.32
N PHE A 128 -4.31 -23.41 12.65
CA PHE A 128 -4.84 -23.62 11.31
C PHE A 128 -6.37 -23.72 11.27
N GLU A 129 -6.99 -24.33 12.28
CA GLU A 129 -8.46 -24.24 12.48
C GLU A 129 -8.91 -22.80 12.69
N GLY A 130 -8.20 -22.01 13.51
CA GLY A 130 -8.49 -20.59 13.71
C GLY A 130 -8.37 -19.75 12.43
N LEU A 131 -7.45 -20.11 11.54
CA LEU A 131 -7.31 -19.48 10.22
C LEU A 131 -8.48 -19.80 9.30
N LEU A 132 -9.11 -20.95 9.48
CA LEU A 132 -10.31 -21.36 8.77
C LEU A 132 -11.57 -20.73 9.35
N GLU A 133 -11.68 -20.68 10.68
CA GLU A 133 -12.88 -20.25 11.41
C GLU A 133 -12.91 -18.77 11.75
N SER A 134 -11.92 -17.98 11.28
CA SER A 134 -11.78 -16.56 11.63
C SER A 134 -11.59 -16.31 13.14
N ALA A 135 -11.16 -17.33 13.89
CA ALA A 135 -10.81 -17.29 15.31
C ALA A 135 -9.29 -17.22 15.54
N ALA A 136 -8.50 -16.94 14.48
CA ALA A 136 -7.04 -16.95 14.53
C ALA A 136 -6.48 -16.08 15.67
N LEU A 137 -7.15 -14.98 16.00
CA LEU A 137 -6.73 -14.10 17.10
C LEU A 137 -6.99 -14.73 18.47
N ASP A 138 -8.18 -15.30 18.68
CA ASP A 138 -8.55 -15.94 19.94
C ASP A 138 -7.64 -17.16 20.22
N ILE A 139 -7.35 -17.97 19.18
CA ILE A 139 -6.44 -19.10 19.31
C ILE A 139 -4.98 -18.64 19.51
N PHE A 140 -4.56 -17.55 18.85
CA PHE A 140 -3.22 -17.01 19.04
C PHE A 140 -3.00 -16.48 20.46
N GLU A 141 -4.03 -15.88 21.06
CA GLU A 141 -4.02 -15.45 22.46
C GLU A 141 -4.04 -16.63 23.44
N GLU A 142 -4.84 -17.68 23.18
CA GLU A 142 -4.83 -18.90 24.01
C GLU A 142 -3.46 -19.59 24.03
N THR A 143 -2.68 -19.49 22.95
CA THR A 143 -1.31 -20.03 22.90
C THR A 143 -0.25 -19.14 23.56
N ASN A 144 -0.56 -17.88 23.88
CA ASN A 144 0.38 -16.91 24.47
C ASN A 144 -0.16 -16.34 25.79
N ASP A 145 0.22 -16.97 26.90
CA ASP A 145 -0.15 -16.61 28.27
C ASP A 145 0.17 -15.13 28.66
N ASN A 146 -0.84 -14.47 29.27
CA ASN A 146 -0.78 -13.41 30.32
C ASN A 146 -0.30 -11.97 30.02
N THR A 147 -1.22 -10.96 29.93
CA THR A 147 -1.26 -9.63 30.65
C THR A 147 -1.99 -8.43 29.96
N GLU A 148 -3.23 -8.58 29.51
CA GLU A 148 -4.24 -7.63 28.96
C GLU A 148 -4.03 -6.12 28.58
N LEU A 149 -3.00 -5.33 28.96
CA LEU A 149 -2.97 -3.88 28.62
C LEU A 149 -1.77 -3.36 27.80
N PHE A 150 -0.74 -4.17 27.56
CA PHE A 150 0.36 -3.87 26.62
C PHE A 150 0.30 -4.72 25.32
N TRP A 151 -0.84 -5.39 25.11
CA TRP A 151 -0.95 -6.53 24.19
C TRP A 151 -1.09 -6.13 22.72
N SER A 152 -1.86 -5.10 22.36
CA SER A 152 -2.21 -4.90 20.94
C SER A 152 -0.99 -4.79 20.01
N LEU A 153 0.06 -4.04 20.40
CA LEU A 153 1.24 -3.86 19.57
C LEU A 153 2.20 -5.07 19.57
N LYS A 154 2.45 -5.69 20.73
CA LYS A 154 3.33 -6.87 20.81
C LYS A 154 2.66 -8.10 20.22
N THR A 155 1.40 -8.33 20.56
CA THR A 155 0.55 -9.39 19.98
C THR A 155 0.41 -9.17 18.48
N GLY A 156 0.15 -7.94 18.04
CA GLY A 156 0.10 -7.60 16.62
C GLY A 156 1.42 -7.87 15.89
N GLU A 157 2.56 -7.53 16.50
CA GLU A 157 3.88 -7.81 15.93
C GLU A 157 4.14 -9.32 15.82
N SER A 158 3.93 -10.05 16.91
CA SER A 158 4.11 -11.51 16.93
C SER A 158 3.18 -12.21 15.93
N LEU A 159 1.94 -11.74 15.79
CA LEU A 159 0.98 -12.29 14.84
C LEU A 159 1.38 -12.02 13.39
N LEU A 160 1.81 -10.79 13.05
CA LEU A 160 2.29 -10.49 11.69
C LEU A 160 3.57 -11.28 11.37
N LEU A 161 4.52 -11.35 12.30
CA LEU A 161 5.74 -12.16 12.16
C LEU A 161 5.43 -13.66 12.01
N TYR A 162 4.40 -14.14 12.70
CA TYR A 162 3.92 -15.51 12.57
C TYR A 162 3.45 -15.79 11.14
N PHE A 163 2.59 -14.94 10.58
CA PHE A 163 2.14 -15.07 9.20
C PHE A 163 3.28 -15.02 8.18
N ILE A 164 4.23 -14.09 8.37
CA ILE A 164 5.42 -13.99 7.52
C ILE A 164 6.24 -15.29 7.57
N LYS A 165 6.41 -15.86 8.76
CA LYS A 165 7.12 -17.12 8.96
C LYS A 165 6.39 -18.30 8.32
N LEU A 166 5.05 -18.35 8.40
CA LEU A 166 4.25 -19.38 7.74
C LEU A 166 4.45 -19.35 6.22
N VAL A 167 4.35 -18.17 5.60
CA VAL A 167 4.59 -18.04 4.14
C VAL A 167 6.02 -18.45 3.79
N SER A 168 7.01 -18.09 4.60
CA SER A 168 8.39 -18.55 4.40
C SER A 168 8.55 -20.07 4.48
N ARG A 169 7.82 -20.74 5.40
CA ARG A 169 7.80 -22.21 5.47
C ARG A 169 7.12 -22.83 4.26
N ILE A 170 6.03 -22.24 3.79
CA ILE A 170 5.34 -22.68 2.56
C ILE A 170 6.30 -22.65 1.36
N TRP A 171 7.13 -21.61 1.23
CA TRP A 171 8.15 -21.56 0.17
C TRP A 171 9.17 -22.68 0.30
N LYS A 172 9.69 -22.94 1.51
CA LYS A 172 10.63 -24.04 1.76
C LYS A 172 10.04 -25.40 1.41
N GLU A 173 8.76 -25.64 1.72
CA GLU A 173 8.07 -26.86 1.32
C GLU A 173 7.86 -26.93 -0.19
N ASN A 174 7.57 -25.81 -0.86
CA ASN A 174 7.43 -25.79 -2.32
C ASN A 174 8.73 -26.17 -3.06
N ASP A 175 9.87 -25.79 -2.49
CA ASP A 175 11.21 -26.13 -2.99
C ASP A 175 11.65 -27.56 -2.63
N ASN A 176 10.88 -28.26 -1.79
CA ASN A 176 11.18 -29.64 -1.41
C ASN A 176 10.94 -30.59 -2.60
N GLN A 177 12.00 -31.27 -3.02
CA GLN A 177 11.96 -32.23 -4.14
C GLN A 177 11.17 -33.50 -3.81
N PHE A 178 11.01 -33.83 -2.53
CA PHE A 178 10.29 -35.02 -2.07
C PHE A 178 8.80 -34.76 -1.80
N LEU A 179 8.32 -33.54 -2.07
CA LEU A 179 6.92 -33.17 -1.86
C LEU A 179 6.01 -33.94 -2.83
N LEU A 180 4.98 -34.60 -2.29
CA LEU A 180 4.05 -35.38 -3.08
C LEU A 180 3.18 -34.46 -3.96
N ASP A 181 2.74 -34.93 -5.13
CA ASP A 181 1.99 -34.09 -6.08
C ASP A 181 0.70 -33.49 -5.48
N TYR A 182 0.01 -34.26 -4.65
CA TYR A 182 -1.20 -33.79 -3.96
C TYR A 182 -0.88 -32.74 -2.88
N GLU A 183 0.30 -32.78 -2.25
CA GLU A 183 0.77 -31.75 -1.31
C GLU A 183 1.13 -30.48 -2.09
N ARG A 184 1.84 -30.63 -3.22
CA ARG A 184 2.23 -29.53 -4.10
C ARG A 184 1.03 -28.73 -4.62
N THR A 185 -0.06 -29.41 -4.96
CA THR A 185 -1.31 -28.75 -5.38
C THR A 185 -2.04 -28.03 -4.24
N SER A 186 -1.81 -28.42 -2.98
CA SER A 186 -2.42 -27.78 -1.80
C SER A 186 -1.67 -26.56 -1.29
N LEU A 187 -0.35 -26.46 -1.53
CA LEU A 187 0.46 -25.34 -1.04
C LEU A 187 -0.06 -23.95 -1.49
N PRO A 188 -0.45 -23.72 -2.76
CA PRO A 188 -1.02 -22.45 -3.19
C PRO A 188 -2.32 -22.09 -2.45
N ILE A 189 -3.13 -23.10 -2.13
CA ILE A 189 -4.39 -22.94 -1.40
C ILE A 189 -4.10 -22.48 0.04
N ILE A 190 -3.21 -23.19 0.74
CA ILE A 190 -2.79 -22.85 2.11
C ILE A 190 -2.18 -21.43 2.14
N LYS A 191 -1.33 -21.11 1.16
CA LYS A 191 -0.71 -19.78 1.04
C LYS A 191 -1.76 -18.68 0.90
N THR A 192 -2.77 -18.91 0.07
CA THR A 192 -3.85 -17.95 -0.16
C THR A 192 -4.65 -17.72 1.12
N CYS A 193 -4.93 -18.75 1.91
CA CYS A 193 -5.59 -18.60 3.22
C CYS A 193 -4.75 -17.79 4.21
N VAL A 194 -3.46 -18.09 4.31
CA VAL A 194 -2.53 -17.36 5.20
C VAL A 194 -2.46 -15.88 4.81
N LEU A 195 -2.34 -15.56 3.52
CA LEU A 195 -2.31 -14.17 3.04
C LEU A 195 -3.67 -13.46 3.18
N THR A 196 -4.77 -14.19 3.07
CA THR A 196 -6.12 -13.64 3.32
C THR A 196 -6.24 -13.23 4.78
N GLN A 197 -5.84 -14.09 5.71
CA GLN A 197 -5.87 -13.78 7.15
C GLN A 197 -4.94 -12.63 7.51
N PHE A 198 -3.74 -12.60 6.92
CA PHE A 198 -2.83 -11.46 7.03
C PHE A 198 -3.49 -10.16 6.55
N THR A 199 -4.22 -10.19 5.44
CA THR A 199 -4.98 -9.06 4.91
C THR A 199 -6.06 -8.60 5.91
N LEU A 200 -6.83 -9.54 6.47
CA LEU A 200 -7.90 -9.23 7.44
C LEU A 200 -7.35 -8.57 8.71
N VAL A 201 -6.20 -9.05 9.20
CA VAL A 201 -5.48 -8.46 10.33
C VAL A 201 -5.05 -7.03 10.01
N LEU A 202 -4.43 -6.78 8.86
CA LEU A 202 -3.99 -5.43 8.47
C LEU A 202 -5.15 -4.45 8.27
N ARG A 203 -6.33 -4.94 7.88
CA ARG A 203 -7.54 -4.14 7.78
C ARG A 203 -8.17 -3.81 9.14
N GLY A 204 -7.64 -4.38 10.23
CA GLY A 204 -8.08 -4.15 11.60
C GLY A 204 -9.50 -4.62 11.86
N ILE A 205 -9.86 -5.75 11.25
CA ILE A 205 -11.18 -6.36 11.42
C ILE A 205 -11.35 -6.91 12.84
N TYR A 206 -10.27 -7.37 13.45
CA TYR A 206 -10.24 -7.83 14.83
C TYR A 206 -10.25 -6.62 15.78
N GLU A 207 -11.26 -6.51 16.64
CA GLU A 207 -11.45 -5.31 17.48
C GLU A 207 -10.25 -5.01 18.39
N ARG A 208 -9.53 -6.05 18.83
CA ARG A 208 -8.30 -5.93 19.64
C ARG A 208 -7.08 -5.40 18.87
N LEU A 209 -7.12 -5.40 17.53
CA LEU A 209 -6.04 -4.93 16.67
C LEU A 209 -6.57 -3.87 15.69
N PRO A 210 -6.74 -2.61 16.13
CA PRO A 210 -7.26 -1.57 15.26
C PRO A 210 -6.32 -1.32 14.08
N ALA A 211 -6.90 -1.05 12.90
CA ALA A 211 -6.18 -0.93 11.63
C ALA A 211 -4.99 0.06 11.67
N ASN A 212 -5.11 1.12 12.46
CA ASN A 212 -4.05 2.14 12.57
C ASN A 212 -2.84 1.63 13.37
N GLU A 213 -3.06 0.88 14.45
CA GLU A 213 -1.98 0.33 15.28
C GLU A 213 -1.26 -0.79 14.54
N ILE A 214 -2.01 -1.75 13.99
CA ILE A 214 -1.42 -2.86 13.26
C ILE A 214 -0.71 -2.40 11.98
N GLY A 215 -1.22 -1.35 11.32
CA GLY A 215 -0.55 -0.71 10.19
C GLY A 215 0.79 -0.07 10.57
N LEU A 216 0.91 0.53 11.77
CA LEU A 216 2.18 1.06 12.29
C LEU A 216 3.17 -0.06 12.64
N VAL A 217 2.69 -1.16 13.22
CA VAL A 217 3.50 -2.36 13.46
C VAL A 217 4.04 -2.92 12.15
N PHE A 218 3.17 -3.07 11.15
CA PHE A 218 3.57 -3.53 9.82
C PHE A 218 4.62 -2.60 9.20
N LEU A 219 4.44 -1.29 9.31
CA LEU A 219 5.40 -0.31 8.82
C LEU A 219 6.76 -0.40 9.54
N ARG A 220 6.76 -0.62 10.86
CA ARG A 220 7.96 -0.88 11.65
C ARG A 220 8.68 -2.13 11.15
N LEU A 221 7.96 -3.24 10.95
CA LEU A 221 8.52 -4.49 10.43
C LEU A 221 9.13 -4.34 9.03
N ILE A 222 8.54 -3.50 8.17
CA ILE A 222 9.12 -3.16 6.87
C ILE A 222 10.42 -2.38 7.04
N GLY A 223 10.43 -1.40 7.96
CA GLY A 223 11.59 -0.56 8.25
C GLY A 223 12.75 -1.29 8.93
N THR A 224 12.47 -2.33 9.73
CA THR A 224 13.48 -3.21 10.35
C THR A 224 13.89 -4.38 9.44
N PHE A 225 13.45 -4.40 8.18
CA PHE A 225 13.72 -5.45 7.21
C PHE A 225 13.24 -6.86 7.63
N SER A 226 12.28 -6.94 8.55
CA SER A 226 11.70 -8.20 9.02
C SER A 226 10.70 -8.81 8.01
N VAL A 227 10.06 -7.96 7.21
CA VAL A 227 9.33 -8.40 6.01
C VAL A 227 10.32 -8.46 4.85
N SER A 228 10.30 -9.48 3.98
CA SER A 228 11.15 -9.55 2.78
C SER A 228 10.47 -8.93 1.55
N ASP A 229 11.25 -8.55 0.52
CA ASP A 229 10.68 -8.00 -0.73
C ASP A 229 9.85 -9.04 -1.47
N THR A 230 10.27 -10.31 -1.41
CA THR A 230 9.51 -11.45 -1.93
C THR A 230 8.16 -11.55 -1.24
N PHE A 231 8.10 -11.44 0.09
CA PHE A 231 6.84 -11.49 0.83
C PHE A 231 5.93 -10.34 0.45
N LEU A 232 6.46 -9.11 0.38
CA LEU A 232 5.68 -7.94 0.00
C LEU A 232 5.13 -8.05 -1.43
N THR A 233 5.91 -8.62 -2.35
CA THR A 233 5.49 -8.86 -3.73
C THR A 233 4.36 -9.89 -3.76
N GLU A 234 4.51 -11.04 -3.11
CA GLU A 234 3.45 -12.06 -3.07
C GLU A 234 2.19 -11.57 -2.36
N PHE A 235 2.33 -10.80 -1.28
CA PHE A 235 1.20 -10.21 -0.59
C PHE A 235 0.43 -9.24 -1.50
N LEU A 236 1.13 -8.36 -2.22
CA LEU A 236 0.50 -7.45 -3.17
C LEU A 236 -0.10 -8.17 -4.39
N GLU A 237 0.51 -9.26 -4.85
CA GLU A 237 -0.08 -10.11 -5.88
C GLU A 237 -1.38 -10.74 -5.40
N HIS A 238 -1.44 -11.22 -4.15
CA HIS A 238 -2.65 -11.78 -3.56
C HIS A 238 -3.82 -10.79 -3.49
N ILE A 239 -3.54 -9.51 -3.20
CA ILE A 239 -4.57 -8.46 -3.15
C ILE A 239 -4.70 -7.64 -4.44
N SER A 240 -4.02 -8.06 -5.52
CA SER A 240 -3.89 -7.27 -6.75
C SER A 240 -5.20 -7.00 -7.49
N ASP A 241 -6.19 -7.88 -7.31
CA ASP A 241 -7.53 -7.75 -7.91
C ASP A 241 -8.38 -6.65 -7.26
N SER A 242 -8.04 -6.23 -6.03
CA SER A 242 -8.80 -5.22 -5.28
C SER A 242 -7.95 -3.98 -4.98
N ASN A 243 -8.03 -3.00 -5.88
CA ASN A 243 -7.44 -1.68 -5.67
C ASN A 243 -7.94 -1.01 -4.38
N GLU A 244 -9.17 -1.31 -3.93
CA GLU A 244 -9.74 -0.81 -2.68
C GLU A 244 -8.97 -1.31 -1.45
N ILE A 245 -8.64 -2.61 -1.40
CA ILE A 245 -7.87 -3.21 -0.30
C ILE A 245 -6.44 -2.65 -0.28
N ILE A 246 -5.81 -2.55 -1.45
CA ILE A 246 -4.49 -1.92 -1.58
C ILE A 246 -4.54 -0.49 -1.06
N ALA A 247 -5.54 0.30 -1.44
CA ALA A 247 -5.70 1.66 -0.99
C ALA A 247 -5.95 1.75 0.53
N GLU A 248 -6.82 0.89 1.09
CA GLU A 248 -7.13 0.89 2.53
C GLU A 248 -5.88 0.67 3.39
N ILE A 249 -5.01 -0.28 2.99
CA ILE A 249 -3.80 -0.64 3.73
C ILE A 249 -2.67 0.36 3.45
N PHE A 250 -2.32 0.55 2.17
CA PHE A 250 -1.09 1.25 1.81
C PHE A 250 -1.22 2.79 1.79
N LYS A 251 -2.43 3.36 1.66
CA LYS A 251 -2.61 4.81 1.83
C LYS A 251 -2.20 5.23 3.24
N LYS A 252 -2.66 4.50 4.25
CA LYS A 252 -2.29 4.73 5.66
C LYS A 252 -0.80 4.49 5.88
N ALA A 253 -0.23 3.43 5.30
CA ALA A 253 1.20 3.16 5.40
C ALA A 253 2.06 4.32 4.84
N LEU A 254 1.69 4.86 3.67
CA LEU A 254 2.34 6.03 3.07
C LEU A 254 2.15 7.28 3.95
N GLN A 255 0.93 7.56 4.40
CA GLN A 255 0.65 8.70 5.30
C GLN A 255 1.44 8.63 6.61
N ASN A 256 1.56 7.44 7.21
CA ASN A 256 2.38 7.20 8.40
C ASN A 256 3.87 7.39 8.09
N THR A 257 4.36 6.91 6.94
CA THR A 257 5.74 7.09 6.49
C THR A 257 6.11 8.58 6.36
N ARG A 258 5.21 9.38 5.77
CA ARG A 258 5.35 10.85 5.69
C ARG A 258 5.29 11.52 7.06
N SER A 259 4.36 11.09 7.93
CA SER A 259 4.23 11.63 9.29
C SER A 259 5.49 11.37 10.13
N LEU A 260 6.06 10.17 10.01
CA LEU A 260 7.36 9.83 10.59
C LEU A 260 8.47 10.74 10.05
N MET A 261 8.45 11.08 8.76
CA MET A 261 9.47 11.95 8.16
C MET A 261 9.39 13.40 8.68
N LEU A 262 8.18 13.92 8.91
CA LEU A 262 7.96 15.28 9.45
C LEU A 262 8.57 15.48 10.85
N THR A 263 8.63 14.43 11.67
CA THR A 263 9.20 14.49 13.02
C THR A 263 10.72 14.42 13.02
N GLN A 264 11.33 13.98 11.91
CA GLN A 264 12.78 13.86 11.79
C GLN A 264 13.46 15.22 11.77
N LYS A 265 14.66 15.26 12.35
CA LYS A 265 15.53 16.44 12.36
C LYS A 265 16.94 15.99 12.03
N PHE A 266 17.56 16.64 11.06
CA PHE A 266 18.85 16.21 10.54
C PHE A 266 19.92 16.14 11.65
N TRP A 267 19.92 17.14 12.53
CA TRP A 267 20.87 17.26 13.66
C TRP A 267 20.66 16.26 14.80
N LYS A 268 19.48 15.65 14.92
CA LYS A 268 19.20 14.69 16.00
C LYS A 268 19.87 13.33 15.77
N CYS A 269 20.31 13.05 14.55
CA CYS A 269 20.90 11.77 14.21
C CYS A 269 22.43 11.92 14.21
N HIS A 270 23.06 11.30 15.22
CA HIS A 270 24.49 11.44 15.55
C HIS A 270 25.40 10.59 14.64
N SER A 271 24.84 9.61 13.94
CA SER A 271 25.58 8.79 12.99
C SER A 271 25.57 9.46 11.60
N ALA A 272 26.75 9.56 10.99
CA ALA A 272 26.96 10.07 9.63
C ALA A 272 26.24 9.20 8.58
N ASN A 273 26.16 7.90 8.86
CA ASN A 273 25.69 6.88 7.91
C ASN A 273 24.22 6.50 8.11
N GLU A 274 23.54 7.13 9.04
CA GLU A 274 22.13 6.89 9.30
C GLU A 274 21.25 7.97 8.68
N ILE A 275 20.28 7.51 7.91
CA ILE A 275 19.16 8.32 7.45
C ILE A 275 17.89 7.85 8.15
N PRO A 276 16.85 8.71 8.21
CA PRO A 276 15.58 8.28 8.74
C PRO A 276 15.03 7.05 8.03
N VAL A 277 14.54 6.09 8.81
CA VAL A 277 13.95 4.83 8.29
C VAL A 277 12.84 5.07 7.26
N SER A 278 12.17 6.23 7.31
CA SER A 278 11.19 6.68 6.33
C SER A 278 11.69 6.63 4.89
N TYR A 279 12.97 6.93 4.62
CA TYR A 279 13.54 6.83 3.27
C TYR A 279 13.54 5.38 2.77
N TYR A 280 14.03 4.45 3.59
CA TYR A 280 14.05 3.03 3.26
C TYR A 280 12.66 2.48 3.06
N ILE A 281 11.73 2.77 3.98
CA ILE A 281 10.34 2.35 3.88
C ILE A 281 9.72 2.87 2.58
N LEU A 282 9.81 4.17 2.31
CA LEU A 282 9.21 4.77 1.12
C LEU A 282 9.79 4.16 -0.17
N LYS A 283 11.13 4.13 -0.29
CA LYS A 283 11.81 3.55 -1.45
C LYS A 283 11.35 2.12 -1.67
N ARG A 284 11.34 1.32 -0.61
CA ARG A 284 11.00 -0.10 -0.65
C ARG A 284 9.57 -0.33 -1.10
N LEU A 285 8.61 0.36 -0.49
CA LEU A 285 7.20 0.29 -0.86
C LEU A 285 6.97 0.67 -2.34
N LEU A 286 7.56 1.76 -2.81
CA LEU A 286 7.44 2.19 -4.21
C LEU A 286 8.16 1.24 -5.19
N SER A 287 9.18 0.54 -4.72
CA SER A 287 10.01 -0.34 -5.55
C SER A 287 9.39 -1.69 -5.86
N ILE A 288 8.33 -2.10 -5.16
CA ILE A 288 7.68 -3.40 -5.40
C ILE A 288 7.00 -3.39 -6.77
N LYS A 289 7.34 -4.39 -7.59
CA LYS A 289 6.84 -4.59 -8.94
C LYS A 289 6.20 -5.97 -9.02
N LEU A 290 4.94 -6.03 -9.43
CA LEU A 290 4.22 -7.29 -9.59
C LEU A 290 4.66 -8.04 -10.86
N SER A 291 4.35 -9.33 -10.96
CA SER A 291 4.49 -10.11 -12.19
C SER A 291 3.85 -9.45 -13.42
N SER A 292 2.74 -8.72 -13.23
CA SER A 292 2.08 -7.94 -14.28
C SER A 292 2.88 -6.71 -14.78
N GLY A 293 4.02 -6.42 -14.16
CA GLY A 293 4.84 -5.25 -14.42
C GLY A 293 4.40 -3.95 -13.73
N LYS A 294 3.23 -3.94 -13.09
CA LYS A 294 2.67 -2.78 -12.37
C LYS A 294 3.41 -2.53 -11.05
N ARG A 295 3.39 -1.28 -10.59
CA ARG A 295 3.90 -0.86 -9.27
C ARG A 295 2.75 -0.26 -8.46
N PRO A 296 1.90 -1.10 -7.85
CA PRO A 296 0.61 -0.66 -7.30
C PRO A 296 0.74 0.44 -6.25
N ILE A 297 1.80 0.44 -5.45
CA ILE A 297 2.01 1.48 -4.42
C ILE A 297 2.50 2.79 -5.03
N ALA A 298 3.36 2.74 -6.06
CA ALA A 298 3.74 3.93 -6.81
C ALA A 298 2.54 4.55 -7.52
N ASP A 299 1.69 3.70 -8.12
CA ASP A 299 0.45 4.11 -8.77
C ASP A 299 -0.52 4.72 -7.75
N LEU A 300 -0.69 4.09 -6.59
CA LEU A 300 -1.52 4.59 -5.49
C LEU A 300 -1.11 6.00 -5.05
N LEU A 301 0.20 6.24 -4.88
CA LEU A 301 0.73 7.53 -4.44
C LEU A 301 0.38 8.67 -5.41
N VAL A 302 0.41 8.42 -6.72
CA VAL A 302 0.17 9.47 -7.73
C VAL A 302 -1.27 9.55 -8.24
N THR A 303 -2.10 8.55 -7.95
CA THR A 303 -3.50 8.49 -8.40
C THR A 303 -4.46 8.79 -7.25
N THR A 304 -4.45 7.92 -6.23
CA THR A 304 -5.40 7.97 -5.11
C THR A 304 -4.98 8.98 -4.03
N MET A 305 -3.68 9.32 -3.99
CA MET A 305 -3.12 10.34 -3.10
C MET A 305 -2.66 11.59 -3.87
N ILE A 306 -3.31 11.91 -4.99
CA ILE A 306 -2.88 13.02 -5.86
C ILE A 306 -2.91 14.37 -5.14
N ASP A 307 -3.89 14.61 -4.27
CA ASP A 307 -3.99 15.86 -3.50
C ASP A 307 -2.87 16.01 -2.47
N GLU A 308 -2.36 14.90 -1.92
CA GLU A 308 -1.19 14.91 -1.06
C GLU A 308 0.12 14.95 -1.85
N PHE A 309 0.19 14.30 -3.02
CA PHE A 309 1.40 14.25 -3.85
C PHE A 309 1.66 15.59 -4.56
N LEU A 310 0.63 16.18 -5.17
CA LEU A 310 0.68 17.42 -5.94
C LEU A 310 -0.37 18.43 -5.43
N PRO A 311 -0.21 18.95 -4.19
CA PRO A 311 -1.19 19.83 -3.57
C PRO A 311 -1.31 21.17 -4.33
N SER A 312 -2.54 21.69 -4.36
CA SER A 312 -2.80 23.07 -4.79
C SER A 312 -2.37 24.05 -3.70
N CYS A 313 -1.65 25.11 -4.08
CA CYS A 313 -1.28 26.18 -3.16
C CYS A 313 -2.47 27.14 -2.99
N ARG A 314 -2.75 27.54 -1.75
CA ARG A 314 -3.89 28.40 -1.39
C ARG A 314 -3.47 29.79 -0.91
N THR A 315 -2.17 30.00 -0.70
CA THR A 315 -1.61 31.24 -0.17
C THR A 315 -0.65 31.90 -1.17
N THR A 316 -0.21 33.12 -0.87
CA THR A 316 0.88 33.78 -1.61
C THR A 316 2.26 33.18 -1.36
N PHE A 317 2.38 32.20 -0.44
CA PHE A 317 3.63 31.55 -0.06
C PHE A 317 3.81 30.21 -0.76
N CYS A 318 3.39 30.11 -2.02
CA CYS A 318 3.22 28.85 -2.74
C CYS A 318 4.42 27.91 -2.69
N GLY A 319 5.66 28.42 -2.83
CA GLY A 319 6.85 27.56 -2.81
C GLY A 319 7.07 26.87 -1.47
N ARG A 320 6.83 27.60 -0.37
CA ARG A 320 6.93 27.06 1.01
C ARG A 320 5.74 26.17 1.35
N GLU A 321 4.55 26.58 0.92
CA GLU A 321 3.33 25.78 1.10
C GLU A 321 3.47 24.43 0.38
N PHE A 322 3.94 24.44 -0.86
CA PHE A 322 4.17 23.22 -1.65
C PHE A 322 5.23 22.31 -1.03
N SER A 323 6.37 22.87 -0.59
CA SER A 323 7.43 22.06 0.07
C SER A 323 6.96 21.44 1.38
N ARG A 324 5.99 22.04 2.07
CA ARG A 324 5.43 21.51 3.32
C ARG A 324 4.27 20.54 3.12
N LEU A 325 3.36 20.85 2.20
CA LEU A 325 2.12 20.08 2.01
C LEU A 325 2.33 18.85 1.14
N SER A 326 3.23 18.91 0.15
CA SER A 326 3.45 17.78 -0.75
C SER A 326 3.94 16.55 0.00
N TYR A 327 3.67 15.37 -0.56
CA TYR A 327 4.01 14.11 0.08
C TYR A 327 5.52 13.95 0.22
N LEU A 328 6.27 14.25 -0.84
CA LEU A 328 7.73 14.20 -0.87
C LEU A 328 8.39 15.42 -0.22
N GLY A 329 7.61 16.46 0.09
CA GLY A 329 8.06 17.69 0.71
C GLY A 329 9.01 17.49 1.90
N PRO A 330 8.57 16.77 2.96
CA PRO A 330 9.39 16.47 4.13
C PRO A 330 10.68 15.69 3.84
N PHE A 331 10.70 14.88 2.77
CA PHE A 331 11.89 14.14 2.35
C PHE A 331 12.91 15.05 1.68
N PHE A 332 12.47 16.01 0.86
CA PHE A 332 13.38 17.01 0.31
C PHE A 332 13.85 18.02 1.36
N GLU A 333 13.02 18.34 2.35
CA GLU A 333 13.32 19.30 3.42
C GLU A 333 14.41 18.81 4.40
N TYR A 334 14.73 17.52 4.42
CA TYR A 334 15.73 16.95 5.34
C TYR A 334 17.15 17.33 4.93
N ASN A 335 17.60 18.46 5.47
CA ASN A 335 18.91 19.05 5.25
C ASN A 335 19.25 19.93 6.47
N THR A 336 20.49 20.41 6.58
CA THR A 336 20.84 21.40 7.62
C THR A 336 20.96 22.82 7.08
N ALA A 337 20.72 23.06 5.79
CA ALA A 337 20.72 24.42 5.28
C ALA A 337 19.70 25.29 6.05
N PRO A 338 20.07 26.52 6.44
CA PRO A 338 19.22 27.39 7.24
C PRO A 338 17.84 27.59 6.59
N CYS A 339 16.79 27.36 7.37
CA CYS A 339 15.43 27.70 6.97
C CYS A 339 15.08 29.10 7.49
N SER A 340 15.02 30.09 6.60
CA SER A 340 14.59 31.47 6.94
C SER A 340 13.20 31.52 7.61
N PRO A 341 12.94 32.45 8.55
CA PRO A 341 13.51 32.62 9.89
C PRO A 341 12.73 31.81 10.95
N CYS A 342 12.17 30.65 10.60
CA CYS A 342 11.18 29.98 11.44
C CYS A 342 11.75 29.07 12.55
N ARG A 343 13.08 29.00 12.74
CA ARG A 343 13.71 28.22 13.82
C ARG A 343 14.99 28.86 14.33
N ILE A 344 14.83 29.95 15.08
CA ILE A 344 15.93 30.60 15.83
C ILE A 344 16.42 29.69 16.97
N ASP A 345 15.59 28.76 17.42
CA ASP A 345 15.79 27.85 18.55
C ASP A 345 16.92 26.81 18.38
N HIS A 346 17.55 26.71 17.21
CA HIS A 346 18.60 25.71 16.94
C HIS A 346 19.86 26.27 16.26
N PHE A 347 20.04 27.60 16.28
CA PHE A 347 21.27 28.20 15.72
C PHE A 347 22.53 27.66 16.41
N ASP A 348 22.44 27.28 17.69
CA ASP A 348 23.55 26.73 18.48
C ASP A 348 24.20 25.49 17.85
N ILE A 349 23.41 24.67 17.17
CA ILE A 349 23.90 23.46 16.49
C ILE A 349 24.72 23.82 15.26
N PHE A 350 24.46 24.99 14.68
CA PHE A 350 25.16 25.54 13.53
C PHE A 350 26.40 26.32 13.92
N ILE A 351 26.50 26.81 15.16
CA ILE A 351 27.64 27.60 15.64
C ILE A 351 28.97 26.88 15.37
N PRO A 352 29.15 25.57 15.66
CA PRO A 352 30.40 24.88 15.33
C PRO A 352 30.76 24.89 13.83
N TYR A 353 29.74 24.93 12.96
CA TYR A 353 29.89 24.84 11.50
C TYR A 353 30.01 26.20 10.81
N PHE A 354 29.41 27.24 11.38
CA PHE A 354 29.18 28.51 10.69
C PHE A 354 29.50 29.74 11.55
N SER A 355 30.02 29.57 12.77
CA SER A 355 30.51 30.71 13.58
C SER A 355 31.62 31.43 12.82
N CYS A 356 31.36 32.69 12.46
CA CYS A 356 32.35 33.53 11.79
C CYS A 356 33.52 33.91 12.71
N ASP A 357 33.28 33.93 14.03
CA ASP A 357 34.27 34.39 15.02
C ASP A 357 35.32 33.32 15.34
N THR A 358 34.99 32.05 15.13
CA THR A 358 35.86 30.90 15.43
C THR A 358 35.72 29.85 14.33
N LEU A 359 36.08 30.20 13.10
CA LEU A 359 36.08 29.22 12.01
C LEU A 359 37.05 28.08 12.36
N PRO A 360 36.61 26.80 12.26
CA PRO A 360 37.49 25.68 12.55
C PRO A 360 38.73 25.71 11.65
N SER A 361 39.88 25.28 12.17
CA SER A 361 41.10 25.05 11.38
C SER A 361 40.83 24.03 10.27
N ARG A 362 41.71 23.94 9.26
CA ARG A 362 41.52 22.98 8.14
C ARG A 362 41.30 21.54 8.62
N ARG A 363 42.06 21.09 9.62
CA ARG A 363 41.93 19.74 10.21
C ARG A 363 40.59 19.57 10.94
N GLU A 364 40.17 20.59 11.69
CA GLU A 364 38.88 20.55 12.39
C GLU A 364 37.70 20.59 11.42
N ARG A 365 37.79 21.35 10.31
CA ARG A 365 36.78 21.36 9.25
C ARG A 365 36.60 19.99 8.62
N GLU A 366 37.69 19.28 8.36
CA GLU A 366 37.62 17.92 7.80
C GLU A 366 36.88 16.98 8.75
N LEU A 367 37.23 16.98 10.05
CA LEU A 367 36.55 16.17 11.06
C LEU A 367 35.08 16.54 11.28
N LEU A 368 34.76 17.84 11.25
CA LEU A 368 33.42 18.35 11.51
C LEU A 368 32.49 18.19 10.29
N TYR A 369 32.98 18.47 9.09
CA TYR A 369 32.16 18.50 7.88
C TYR A 369 32.06 17.15 7.18
N LEU A 370 33.03 16.24 7.34
CA LEU A 370 33.00 14.94 6.66
C LEU A 370 31.74 14.13 6.99
N PRO A 371 31.38 13.90 8.29
CA PRO A 371 30.14 13.21 8.65
C PRO A 371 28.89 13.84 8.04
N TYR A 372 28.87 15.18 7.98
CA TYR A 372 27.76 15.95 7.43
C TYR A 372 27.63 15.76 5.91
N ARG A 373 28.75 15.83 5.18
CA ARG A 373 28.81 15.63 3.73
C ARG A 373 28.42 14.21 3.35
N GLU A 374 28.93 13.21 4.06
CA GLU A 374 28.57 11.80 3.84
C GLU A 374 27.07 11.59 3.97
N LYS A 375 26.48 12.15 5.03
CA LYS A 375 25.04 12.08 5.25
C LYS A 375 24.23 12.77 4.15
N LEU A 376 24.64 13.96 3.70
CA LEU A 376 24.00 14.64 2.56
C LEU A 376 24.09 13.81 1.27
N ILE A 377 25.23 13.16 1.01
CA ILE A 377 25.41 12.28 -0.15
C ILE A 377 24.44 11.11 -0.08
N ILE A 378 24.30 10.46 1.08
CA ILE A 378 23.36 9.33 1.26
C ILE A 378 21.91 9.81 1.08
N VAL A 379 21.51 10.92 1.69
CA VAL A 379 20.18 11.52 1.52
C VAL A 379 19.89 11.81 0.05
N GLY A 380 20.84 12.40 -0.66
CA GLY A 380 20.76 12.66 -2.10
C GLY A 380 20.54 11.40 -2.92
N LYS A 381 21.33 10.35 -2.68
CA LYS A 381 21.21 9.05 -3.36
C LYS A 381 19.83 8.41 -3.14
N GLU A 382 19.31 8.48 -1.93
CA GLU A 382 18.02 7.87 -1.58
C GLU A 382 16.84 8.63 -2.19
N LEU A 383 16.87 9.98 -2.16
CA LEU A 383 15.91 10.80 -2.87
C LEU A 383 15.94 10.55 -4.38
N GLN A 384 17.14 10.44 -4.96
CA GLN A 384 17.31 10.13 -6.38
C GLN A 384 16.69 8.77 -6.72
N GLN A 385 16.90 7.74 -5.89
CA GLN A 385 16.30 6.41 -6.09
C GLN A 385 14.76 6.46 -5.99
N ILE A 386 14.21 7.18 -5.01
CA ILE A 386 12.75 7.37 -4.87
C ILE A 386 12.17 8.04 -6.12
N MET A 387 12.78 9.14 -6.57
CA MET A 387 12.32 9.86 -7.76
C MET A 387 12.47 9.02 -9.03
N HIS A 388 13.58 8.30 -9.17
CA HIS A 388 13.82 7.40 -10.29
C HIS A 388 12.74 6.31 -10.38
N VAL A 389 12.38 5.67 -9.26
CA VAL A 389 11.31 4.65 -9.22
C VAL A 389 9.98 5.20 -9.74
N LEU A 390 9.63 6.44 -9.38
CA LEU A 390 8.42 7.10 -9.85
C LEU A 390 8.48 7.50 -11.34
N LEU A 391 9.66 7.88 -11.84
CA LEU A 391 9.85 8.28 -13.26
C LEU A 391 9.89 7.08 -14.22
N VAL A 392 10.52 5.96 -13.83
CA VAL A 392 10.56 4.77 -14.70
C VAL A 392 9.19 4.10 -14.83
N ASN A 393 8.32 4.27 -13.85
CA ASN A 393 6.97 3.71 -13.84
C ASN A 393 6.02 4.51 -14.72
N ALA A 394 5.46 3.87 -15.76
CA ALA A 394 4.66 4.55 -16.79
C ALA A 394 3.44 5.28 -16.22
N ALA A 395 2.75 4.71 -15.23
CA ALA A 395 1.57 5.30 -14.63
C ALA A 395 1.87 6.50 -13.72
N SER A 396 3.06 6.58 -13.11
CA SER A 396 3.47 7.72 -12.27
C SER A 396 4.35 8.76 -12.95
N ARG A 397 4.94 8.44 -14.11
CA ARG A 397 5.90 9.30 -14.80
C ARG A 397 5.38 10.72 -15.02
N THR A 398 4.24 10.87 -15.70
CA THR A 398 3.70 12.19 -16.05
C THR A 398 3.42 13.04 -14.81
N LYS A 399 2.83 12.45 -13.76
CA LYS A 399 2.55 13.15 -12.50
C LYS A 399 3.82 13.53 -11.75
N THR A 400 4.86 12.72 -11.85
CA THR A 400 6.18 13.00 -11.26
C THR A 400 6.88 14.14 -12.01
N VAL A 401 6.77 14.19 -13.33
CA VAL A 401 7.24 15.33 -14.13
C VAL A 401 6.44 16.60 -13.80
N ASP A 402 5.11 16.49 -13.62
CA ASP A 402 4.28 17.61 -13.15
C ASP A 402 4.71 18.11 -11.77
N PHE A 403 5.10 17.21 -10.86
CA PHE A 403 5.66 17.55 -9.55
C PHE A 403 6.97 18.34 -9.67
N ILE A 404 7.90 17.90 -10.53
CA ILE A 404 9.15 18.62 -10.81
C ILE A 404 8.86 20.01 -11.38
N ALA A 405 7.97 20.10 -12.37
CA ALA A 405 7.58 21.37 -12.98
C ALA A 405 6.92 22.33 -11.96
N ARG A 406 6.11 21.78 -11.05
CA ARG A 406 5.49 22.54 -9.96
C ARG A 406 6.53 23.13 -9.00
N ILE A 407 7.55 22.36 -8.62
CA ILE A 407 8.66 22.88 -7.80
C ILE A 407 9.29 24.10 -8.46
N LEU A 408 9.62 24.00 -9.76
CA LEU A 408 10.26 25.08 -10.51
C LEU A 408 9.36 26.32 -10.60
N LYS A 409 8.07 26.13 -10.90
CA LYS A 409 7.08 27.21 -11.00
C LYS A 409 6.93 27.97 -9.68
N GLU A 410 6.67 27.26 -8.58
CA GLU A 410 6.37 27.86 -7.28
C GLU A 410 7.61 28.45 -6.59
N ASN A 411 8.81 28.16 -7.08
CA ASN A 411 10.09 28.70 -6.58
C ASN A 411 10.79 29.63 -7.57
N SER A 412 10.09 30.13 -8.60
CA SER A 412 10.63 31.04 -9.61
C SER A 412 11.19 32.34 -9.00
N ASN A 413 10.57 32.86 -7.93
CA ASN A 413 11.00 34.06 -7.21
C ASN A 413 12.40 33.94 -6.56
N ARG A 414 12.97 32.73 -6.45
CA ARG A 414 14.32 32.54 -5.89
C ARG A 414 15.42 33.20 -6.72
N ARG A 415 15.12 33.57 -7.97
CA ARG A 415 16.04 34.24 -8.90
C ARG A 415 16.07 35.77 -8.76
N GLN A 416 15.23 36.35 -7.91
CA GLN A 416 15.13 37.79 -7.70
C GLN A 416 16.27 38.31 -6.80
N MET A 417 16.74 39.53 -7.06
CA MET A 417 17.77 40.21 -6.25
C MET A 417 17.34 40.37 -4.78
N HIS A 418 16.08 40.74 -4.54
CA HIS A 418 15.47 40.83 -3.21
C HIS A 418 14.42 39.74 -3.01
N ARG A 419 14.90 38.49 -2.91
CA ARG A 419 14.04 37.34 -2.70
C ARG A 419 13.29 37.43 -1.37
N GLU A 420 11.97 37.31 -1.42
CA GLU A 420 11.15 37.01 -0.25
C GLU A 420 11.29 35.52 0.14
N ALA A 421 12.21 35.23 1.07
CA ALA A 421 12.53 33.86 1.48
C ALA A 421 11.34 33.08 2.07
N GLN A 422 10.32 33.79 2.58
CA GLN A 422 9.09 33.17 3.10
C GLN A 422 8.19 32.61 2.00
N LYS A 423 8.21 33.19 0.79
CA LYS A 423 7.36 32.76 -0.33
C LYS A 423 7.88 31.53 -1.07
N SER A 424 9.10 31.10 -0.78
CA SER A 424 9.80 30.01 -1.46
C SER A 424 10.14 28.88 -0.49
N ALA A 425 10.36 27.69 -1.05
CA ALA A 425 10.89 26.54 -0.33
C ALA A 425 12.25 26.89 0.31
N SER A 426 12.63 26.15 1.33
CA SER A 426 13.92 26.35 2.00
C SER A 426 15.09 26.08 1.06
N ASP A 427 16.28 26.54 1.47
CA ASP A 427 17.50 26.25 0.73
C ASP A 427 17.86 24.76 0.80
N GLY A 428 17.55 24.10 1.93
CA GLY A 428 17.76 22.66 2.10
C GLY A 428 16.94 21.83 1.13
N PHE A 429 15.65 22.18 0.99
CA PHE A 429 14.76 21.59 0.00
C PHE A 429 15.32 21.74 -1.41
N MET A 430 15.70 22.96 -1.80
CA MET A 430 16.15 23.25 -3.16
C MET A 430 17.53 22.67 -3.48
N LEU A 431 18.43 22.55 -2.50
CA LEU A 431 19.72 21.88 -2.65
C LEU A 431 19.55 20.37 -2.86
N ASN A 432 18.68 19.73 -2.07
CA ASN A 432 18.34 18.32 -2.26
C ASN A 432 17.65 18.08 -3.61
N PHE A 433 16.72 18.96 -4.00
CA PHE A 433 16.08 18.92 -5.30
C PHE A 433 17.09 19.04 -6.44
N LEU A 434 17.99 20.03 -6.39
CA LEU A 434 19.04 20.23 -7.37
C LEU A 434 19.96 19.00 -7.49
N ASN A 435 20.37 18.43 -6.36
CA ASN A 435 21.19 17.22 -6.33
C ASN A 435 20.51 16.03 -7.01
N VAL A 436 19.21 15.83 -6.76
CA VAL A 436 18.42 14.79 -7.44
C VAL A 436 18.34 15.04 -8.94
N MET A 437 18.09 16.28 -9.37
CA MET A 437 18.04 16.62 -10.80
C MET A 437 19.38 16.32 -11.48
N TYR A 438 20.51 16.70 -10.87
CA TYR A 438 21.83 16.33 -11.39
C TYR A 438 22.02 14.82 -11.51
N GLY A 439 21.67 14.07 -10.46
CA GLY A 439 21.79 12.61 -10.47
C GLY A 439 20.89 11.92 -11.51
N LEU A 440 19.68 12.43 -11.74
CA LEU A 440 18.79 11.92 -12.80
C LEU A 440 19.32 12.25 -14.20
N SER A 441 20.02 13.38 -14.36
CA SER A 441 20.60 13.82 -15.63
C SER A 441 21.94 13.18 -15.98
N GLU A 442 22.66 12.59 -15.01
CA GLU A 442 24.01 12.03 -15.20
C GLU A 442 24.11 11.01 -16.34
N LYS A 443 23.06 10.22 -16.57
CA LYS A 443 23.02 9.16 -17.61
C LYS A 443 22.35 9.59 -18.92
N ILE A 444 21.92 10.84 -19.03
CA ILE A 444 21.25 11.35 -20.22
C ILE A 444 22.31 11.74 -21.25
N THR A 445 22.26 11.11 -22.41
CA THR A 445 23.12 11.45 -23.55
C THR A 445 22.48 12.56 -24.39
N LEU A 446 23.29 13.44 -24.99
CA LEU A 446 22.81 14.64 -25.68
C LEU A 446 21.88 14.33 -26.87
N ASP A 447 22.05 13.18 -27.53
CA ASP A 447 21.19 12.68 -28.62
C ASP A 447 19.74 12.42 -28.18
N LYS A 448 19.51 12.20 -26.88
CA LYS A 448 18.17 11.99 -26.31
C LYS A 448 17.50 13.29 -25.87
N VAL A 449 18.24 14.39 -25.83
CA VAL A 449 17.70 15.69 -25.43
C VAL A 449 17.14 16.37 -26.67
N ASN A 450 15.83 16.62 -26.69
CA ASN A 450 15.22 17.42 -27.75
C ASN A 450 15.54 18.91 -27.53
N PRO A 451 16.41 19.54 -28.36
CA PRO A 451 16.79 20.94 -28.19
C PRO A 451 15.61 21.90 -28.40
N LEU A 452 14.55 21.46 -29.10
CA LEU A 452 13.35 22.24 -29.39
C LEU A 452 12.24 22.04 -28.35
N TYR A 453 12.46 21.26 -27.29
CA TYR A 453 11.44 20.97 -26.28
C TYR A 453 10.84 22.24 -25.65
N ILE A 454 11.65 23.27 -25.46
CA ILE A 454 11.23 24.55 -24.86
C ILE A 454 10.14 25.26 -25.68
N PHE A 455 10.01 24.94 -26.98
CA PHE A 455 8.99 25.48 -27.87
C PHE A 455 7.82 24.52 -28.07
N HIS A 456 7.89 23.31 -27.50
CA HIS A 456 6.86 22.29 -27.66
C HIS A 456 5.59 22.68 -26.87
N PRO A 457 4.37 22.47 -27.41
CA PRO A 457 3.13 22.81 -26.71
C PRO A 457 2.97 22.13 -25.34
N ASN A 458 3.52 20.92 -25.19
CA ASN A 458 3.52 20.18 -23.93
C ASN A 458 4.72 20.50 -23.01
N CYS A 459 5.49 21.55 -23.29
CA CYS A 459 6.56 21.98 -22.40
C CYS A 459 6.00 22.27 -21.01
N LYS A 460 6.57 21.62 -19.99
CA LYS A 460 6.08 21.72 -18.61
C LYS A 460 6.60 22.95 -17.86
N VAL A 461 7.60 23.63 -18.41
CA VAL A 461 8.19 24.83 -17.82
C VAL A 461 7.69 26.06 -18.56
N ASP A 462 7.09 27.00 -17.83
CA ASP A 462 6.65 28.27 -18.40
C ASP A 462 7.85 29.21 -18.55
N LEU A 463 8.26 29.44 -19.80
CA LEU A 463 9.40 30.30 -20.15
C LEU A 463 8.95 31.59 -20.86
N ARG A 464 7.66 31.95 -20.82
CA ARG A 464 7.11 33.09 -21.59
C ARG A 464 7.74 34.43 -21.18
N ASN A 465 8.01 34.62 -19.88
CA ASN A 465 8.55 35.87 -19.34
C ASN A 465 10.07 35.83 -19.09
N GLU A 466 10.78 34.81 -19.58
CA GLU A 466 12.22 34.67 -19.38
C GLU A 466 12.99 35.43 -20.45
N THR A 467 14.08 36.10 -20.06
CA THR A 467 15.00 36.75 -21.01
C THR A 467 15.71 35.69 -21.86
N ARG A 468 15.74 35.90 -23.17
CA ARG A 468 16.28 34.94 -24.15
C ARG A 468 17.59 35.46 -24.74
N MET A 469 18.46 34.56 -25.15
CA MET A 469 19.67 34.92 -25.88
C MET A 469 19.30 35.22 -27.33
N GLN A 470 19.56 36.45 -27.79
CA GLN A 470 19.41 36.87 -29.19
C GLN A 470 18.00 36.66 -29.78
N PHE A 471 16.95 36.72 -28.96
CA PHE A 471 15.56 36.57 -29.40
C PHE A 471 14.66 37.56 -28.65
N SER A 472 13.90 38.35 -29.39
CA SER A 472 12.75 39.10 -28.88
C SER A 472 11.54 38.18 -28.66
N GLU A 473 10.54 38.67 -27.91
CA GLU A 473 9.28 37.94 -27.73
C GLU A 473 8.49 37.80 -29.04
N GLU A 474 8.56 38.81 -29.92
CA GLU A 474 7.90 38.78 -31.23
C GLU A 474 8.54 37.74 -32.15
N GLU A 475 9.87 37.72 -32.26
CA GLU A 475 10.60 36.71 -33.02
C GLU A 475 10.29 35.30 -32.51
N LEU A 476 10.17 35.12 -31.18
CA LEU A 476 9.79 33.85 -30.58
C LEU A 476 8.44 33.37 -31.06
N ASN A 477 7.43 34.25 -31.01
CA ASN A 477 6.08 33.86 -31.40
C ASN A 477 6.02 33.50 -32.89
N GLN A 478 6.79 34.18 -33.75
CA GLN A 478 6.95 33.82 -35.16
C GLN A 478 7.65 32.46 -35.31
N PHE A 479 8.74 32.23 -34.59
CA PHE A 479 9.49 30.98 -34.62
C PHE A 479 8.67 29.80 -34.11
N ALA A 480 7.97 29.95 -32.99
CA ALA A 480 7.07 28.95 -32.44
C ALA A 480 5.91 28.64 -33.41
N SER A 481 5.36 29.66 -34.08
CA SER A 481 4.34 29.48 -35.12
C SER A 481 4.88 28.71 -36.35
N SER A 482 6.14 28.95 -36.71
CA SER A 482 6.80 28.21 -37.80
C SER A 482 7.06 26.74 -37.40
N LEU A 483 7.43 26.51 -36.14
CA LEU A 483 7.69 25.20 -35.55
C LEU A 483 6.42 24.38 -35.28
N GLY A 484 5.31 25.03 -34.93
CA GLY A 484 4.02 24.35 -34.70
C GLY A 484 3.56 23.52 -35.90
N LYS A 485 4.02 23.85 -37.11
CA LYS A 485 3.80 23.07 -38.34
C LYS A 485 4.70 21.83 -38.46
N LEU A 486 5.85 21.80 -37.78
CA LEU A 486 6.85 20.72 -37.79
C LEU A 486 6.77 19.80 -36.58
N LEU A 487 6.28 20.29 -35.44
CA LEU A 487 6.23 19.56 -34.16
C LEU A 487 5.01 18.62 -34.01
N SER A 488 4.21 18.43 -35.07
CA SER A 488 3.14 17.41 -35.11
C SER A 488 3.66 15.97 -35.20
N PHE A 489 4.97 15.77 -35.32
CA PHE A 489 5.61 14.45 -35.26
C PHE A 489 5.88 14.04 -33.80
N PRO A 490 5.52 12.79 -33.41
CA PRO A 490 5.71 12.32 -32.04
C PRO A 490 7.18 11.98 -31.80
N PHE A 491 8.01 12.98 -31.46
CA PHE A 491 9.28 12.72 -30.82
C PHE A 491 9.03 12.36 -29.34
N PHE A 492 9.28 11.09 -29.02
CA PHE A 492 9.18 10.51 -27.69
C PHE A 492 9.96 11.31 -26.65
N PHE A 493 9.29 11.77 -25.59
CA PHE A 493 9.93 12.33 -24.40
C PHE A 493 10.27 11.24 -23.39
N PHE A 494 11.56 11.14 -23.06
CA PHE A 494 12.06 10.41 -21.89
C PHE A 494 12.68 11.40 -20.91
N LEU A 495 11.91 11.72 -19.87
CA LEU A 495 12.29 11.57 -18.47
C LEU A 495 11.10 10.95 -17.73
#